data_AF-A0A935H9Q9-F1
#
_entry.id   AF-A0A935H9Q9-F1
#
_cell.length_a   1.000
_cell.length_b   1.000
_cell.length_c   1.000
_cell.angle_alpha   90.00
_cell.angle_beta   90.00
_cell.angle_gamma   90.00
#
_symmetry.space_group_name_H-M   'P 1'
#
loop_
_entity.id
_entity.type
_entity.pdbx_description
1 polymer ?
#
loop_
_entity_poly.entity_id
_entity_poly.type
_entity_poly.pdbx_seq_one_letter_code
_entity_poly.pdbx_strand_id
1 'polypeptide(L)'
;MRKSGPGPFSFTRGSEIAKTRPVVVVSPDEMNCCLETVVICPLTSQLHPHWASRVACVCAGTASDIDNATTKALRQTIALLYVRD
;
A
#
# COMPACT_ATOMS: atom_id res chain seq x y z
N MET A 1 8.29 12.02 17.41
CA MET A 1 8.21 12.12 15.93
C MET A 1 9.62 12.01 15.35
N ARG A 2 10.09 10.81 15.00
CA ARG A 2 11.41 10.64 14.35
C ARG A 2 11.18 10.38 12.86
N LYS A 3 11.57 11.34 12.01
CA LYS A 3 11.69 11.13 10.56
C LYS A 3 13.08 10.56 10.32
N SER A 4 13.22 9.25 10.16
CA SER A 4 14.40 8.67 9.52
C SER A 4 14.30 8.93 8.02
N GLY A 5 15.31 9.59 7.45
CA GLY A 5 15.41 9.89 6.01
C GLY A 5 15.53 8.62 5.16
N PRO A 6 15.48 8.75 3.83
CA PRO A 6 15.55 7.60 2.93
C PRO A 6 16.96 6.98 3.00
N GLY A 7 17.03 5.67 3.25
CA GLY A 7 18.27 4.88 3.16
C GLY A 7 18.78 4.77 1.72
N PRO A 8 19.93 4.11 1.50
CA PRO A 8 20.75 4.21 0.27
C PRO A 8 20.14 3.61 -1.01
N PHE A 9 18.83 3.33 -1.04
CA PHE A 9 18.13 2.72 -2.18
C PHE A 9 16.81 3.45 -2.51
N SER A 10 16.81 4.79 -2.58
CA SER A 10 15.61 5.54 -2.99
C SER A 10 15.43 5.56 -4.51
N PHE A 11 14.65 4.63 -5.05
CA PHE A 11 14.19 4.64 -6.45
C PHE A 11 12.94 5.50 -6.61
N THR A 12 13.04 6.82 -6.39
CA THR A 12 11.86 7.70 -6.44
C THR A 12 12.14 8.89 -7.35
N ARG A 13 11.47 8.93 -8.52
CA ARG A 13 11.64 9.99 -9.52
C ARG A 13 10.49 11.01 -9.35
N GLY A 14 10.71 12.01 -8.50
CA GLY A 14 9.74 13.08 -8.23
C GLY A 14 8.94 12.89 -6.93
N SER A 15 7.83 13.62 -6.76
CA SER A 15 6.94 13.64 -5.57
C SER A 15 6.29 12.30 -5.21
N GLU A 16 6.75 11.20 -5.80
CA GLU A 16 6.38 9.85 -5.41
C GLU A 16 6.75 9.60 -3.95
N ILE A 17 5.84 8.90 -3.26
CA ILE A 17 5.76 8.83 -1.82
C ILE A 17 6.92 7.97 -1.28
N ALA A 18 7.96 8.62 -0.76
CA ALA A 18 9.10 8.00 -0.07
C ALA A 18 8.75 7.47 1.35
N LYS A 19 7.53 6.98 1.55
CA LYS A 19 7.12 6.32 2.80
C LYS A 19 6.62 4.93 2.45
N THR A 20 7.34 3.91 2.91
CA THR A 20 6.84 2.53 2.93
C THR A 20 5.56 2.54 3.75
N ARG A 21 4.42 2.40 3.08
CA ARG A 21 3.11 2.26 3.71
C ARG A 21 2.66 0.82 3.51
N PRO A 22 2.16 0.15 4.56
CA PRO A 22 1.55 -1.16 4.37
C PRO A 22 0.35 -1.02 3.42
N VAL A 23 0.20 -1.97 2.52
CA VAL A 23 -0.82 -2.02 1.46
C VAL A 23 -1.41 -3.43 1.41
N VAL A 24 -2.64 -3.55 0.94
CA VAL A 24 -3.31 -4.84 0.70
C VAL A 24 -3.46 -5.05 -0.80
N VAL A 25 -3.09 -6.23 -1.29
CA VAL A 25 -3.37 -6.64 -2.67
C VAL A 25 -4.83 -7.05 -2.77
N VAL A 26 -5.55 -6.47 -3.74
CA VAL A 26 -6.98 -6.76 -3.98
C VAL A 26 -7.24 -7.36 -5.37
N SER A 27 -6.21 -7.48 -6.22
CA SER A 27 -6.31 -8.16 -7.50
C SER A 27 -6.13 -9.68 -7.38
N PRO A 28 -6.86 -10.48 -8.20
CA PRO A 28 -6.64 -11.92 -8.33
C PRO A 28 -5.23 -12.28 -8.79
N ASP A 29 -4.77 -13.47 -8.42
CA ASP A 29 -3.44 -13.98 -8.78
C ASP A 29 -3.26 -14.15 -10.28
N GLU A 30 -4.32 -14.50 -11.02
CA GLU A 30 -4.30 -14.62 -12.47
C GLU A 30 -4.00 -13.27 -13.14
N MET A 31 -4.60 -12.18 -12.65
CA MET A 31 -4.31 -10.83 -13.14
C MET A 31 -2.87 -10.45 -12.85
N ASN A 32 -2.41 -10.78 -11.65
CA ASN A 32 -1.03 -10.54 -11.23
C ASN A 32 -0.08 -11.26 -12.21
N CYS A 33 -0.28 -12.56 -12.46
CA CYS A 33 0.58 -13.38 -13.31
C CYS A 33 0.50 -13.03 -14.81
N CYS A 34 -0.69 -12.80 -15.35
CA CYS A 34 -0.87 -12.60 -16.79
C CYS A 34 -0.59 -11.17 -17.26
N LEU A 35 -0.84 -10.16 -16.42
CA LEU A 35 -0.73 -8.74 -16.79
C LEU A 35 0.46 -8.04 -16.14
N GLU A 36 1.23 -8.77 -15.31
CA GLU A 36 2.35 -8.25 -14.51
C GLU A 36 1.97 -6.97 -13.72
N THR A 37 0.70 -6.89 -13.33
CA THR A 37 0.09 -5.70 -12.72
C THR A 37 -0.67 -6.13 -11.48
N VAL A 38 -0.48 -5.40 -10.38
CA VAL A 38 -1.12 -5.65 -9.09
C VAL A 38 -1.97 -4.44 -8.74
N VAL A 39 -3.19 -4.69 -8.27
CA VAL A 39 -4.08 -3.66 -7.71
C VAL A 39 -3.94 -3.69 -6.21
N ILE A 40 -3.63 -2.53 -5.62
CA ILE A 40 -3.38 -2.40 -4.19
C ILE A 40 -4.21 -1.28 -3.55
N CYS A 41 -4.57 -1.48 -2.28
CA CYS A 41 -5.23 -0.47 -1.44
C CYS A 41 -4.33 -0.11 -0.25
N PRO A 42 -4.07 1.18 0.03
CA PRO A 42 -3.25 1.58 1.17
C PRO A 42 -3.97 1.41 2.50
N LEU A 43 -3.18 1.13 3.54
CA LEU A 43 -3.63 1.12 4.92
C LEU A 43 -3.37 2.47 5.61
N THR A 44 -4.29 2.87 6.49
CA THR A 44 -4.19 4.05 7.33
C THR A 44 -4.53 3.73 8.78
N SER A 45 -3.73 4.23 9.73
CA SER A 45 -4.06 4.13 11.16
C SER A 45 -5.08 5.20 11.61
N GLN A 46 -5.51 6.09 10.70
CA GLN A 46 -6.62 7.01 10.96
C GLN A 46 -7.94 6.32 10.65
N LEU A 47 -8.63 5.94 11.71
CA LEU A 47 -9.88 5.19 11.63
C LEU A 47 -11.06 6.12 11.31
N HIS A 48 -11.82 5.73 10.30
CA HIS A 48 -13.03 6.42 9.83
C HIS A 48 -14.15 5.39 9.61
N PRO A 49 -14.68 4.79 10.69
CA PRO A 49 -15.59 3.64 10.60
C PRO A 49 -16.93 3.93 9.89
N HIS A 50 -17.28 5.20 9.71
CA HIS A 50 -18.53 5.61 9.05
C HIS A 50 -18.39 5.79 7.53
N TRP A 51 -17.18 5.66 6.97
CA TRP A 51 -16.96 5.83 5.54
C TRP A 51 -17.09 4.49 4.82
N ALA A 52 -18.00 4.41 3.85
CA ALA A 52 -18.22 3.18 3.07
C ALA A 52 -16.99 2.70 2.28
N SER A 53 -16.03 3.59 2.00
CA SER A 53 -14.77 3.29 1.34
C SER A 53 -13.65 2.84 2.29
N ARG A 54 -13.94 2.72 3.59
CA ARG A 54 -12.99 2.28 4.62
C ARG A 54 -13.39 0.89 5.11
N VAL A 55 -12.43 -0.01 5.13
CA VAL A 55 -12.63 -1.36 5.70
C VAL A 55 -11.73 -1.49 6.91
N ALA A 56 -12.33 -1.63 8.09
CA ALA A 56 -11.59 -1.82 9.32
C ALA A 56 -10.81 -3.15 9.29
N CYS A 57 -9.57 -3.12 9.77
CA CYS A 57 -8.68 -4.27 9.85
C CYS A 57 -7.66 -4.11 10.98
N VAL A 58 -6.91 -5.17 11.25
CA VAL A 58 -5.75 -5.11 12.15
C VAL A 58 -4.51 -5.38 11.31
N CYS A 59 -3.56 -4.46 11.36
CA CYS A 59 -2.27 -4.60 10.68
C CYS A 59 -1.16 -4.56 11.74
N ALA A 60 -0.34 -5.60 11.80
CA ALA A 60 0.75 -5.72 12.78
C ALA A 60 0.31 -5.43 14.23
N GLY A 61 -0.86 -5.93 14.63
CA GLY A 61 -1.42 -5.72 15.97
C GLY A 61 -2.05 -4.34 16.24
N THR A 62 -2.10 -3.46 15.23
CA THR A 62 -2.67 -2.11 15.33
C THR A 62 -3.97 -2.00 14.54
N ALA A 63 -5.02 -1.46 15.15
CA ALA A 63 -6.27 -1.13 14.45
C ALA A 63 -6.00 -0.15 13.30
N SER A 64 -6.42 -0.50 12.10
CA SER A 64 -6.16 0.23 10.87
C SER A 64 -7.36 0.15 9.93
N ASP A 65 -7.46 1.07 8.98
CA ASP A 65 -8.44 1.01 7.89
C ASP A 65 -7.74 0.81 6.56
N ILE A 66 -8.33 -0.02 5.71
CA ILE A 66 -8.03 -0.11 4.28
C ILE A 66 -8.78 1.02 3.58
N ASP A 67 -8.07 1.86 2.83
CA ASP A 67 -8.64 2.92 2.01
C ASP A 67 -8.88 2.42 0.58
N ASN A 68 -10.11 2.00 0.28
CA ASN A 68 -10.49 1.57 -1.06
C ASN A 68 -10.79 2.74 -2.01
N ALA A 69 -10.90 3.98 -1.51
CA ALA A 69 -11.10 5.14 -2.37
C ALA A 69 -9.80 5.58 -3.07
N THR A 70 -8.64 5.16 -2.56
CA THR A 70 -7.32 5.50 -3.13
C THR A 70 -6.55 4.30 -3.69
N THR A 71 -7.28 3.30 -4.18
CA THR A 71 -6.75 2.12 -4.87
C THR A 71 -5.87 2.49 -6.06
N LYS A 72 -4.75 1.79 -6.23
CA LYS A 72 -3.79 2.02 -7.32
C LYS A 72 -3.42 0.71 -8.02
N ALA A 73 -3.29 0.77 -9.34
CA ALA A 73 -2.67 -0.30 -10.12
C ALA A 73 -1.18 0.01 -10.31
N LEU A 74 -0.32 -0.96 -9.96
CA LEU A 74 1.13 -0.84 -10.08
C LEU A 74 1.69 -2.02 -10.87
N ARG A 75 2.81 -1.79 -11.57
CA ARG A 75 3.61 -2.90 -12.11
C ARG A 75 4.13 -3.77 -10.96
N GLN A 76 4.14 -5.08 -11.15
CA GLN A 76 4.62 -6.06 -10.15
C GLN A 76 6.02 -5.72 -9.62
N THR A 77 6.93 -5.27 -10.48
CA THR A 77 8.29 -4.86 -10.09
C THR A 77 8.28 -3.77 -9.03
N ILE A 78 7.34 -2.83 -9.11
CA ILE A 78 7.17 -1.74 -8.14
C ILE A 78 6.42 -2.25 -6.91
N ALA A 79 5.40 -3.10 -7.09
CA ALA A 79 4.64 -3.70 -5.98
C ALA A 79 5.52 -4.59 -5.08
N LEU A 80 6.53 -5.27 -5.61
CA LEU A 80 7.50 -6.05 -4.83
C LEU A 80 8.30 -5.19 -3.83
N LEU A 81 8.38 -3.88 -4.01
CA LEU A 81 8.95 -2.96 -3.02
C LEU A 81 8.05 -2.75 -1.79
N TYR A 82 6.77 -3.10 -1.89
CA TYR A 82 5.77 -2.95 -0.83
C TYR A 82 5.41 -4.27 -0.13
N VAL A 83 5.72 -5.42 -0.74
CA VAL A 83 5.39 -6.76 -0.22
C VAL A 83 6.58 -7.39 0.53
N ARG A 84 7.75 -6.74 0.53
CA ARG A 84 8.92 -7.22 1.29
C ARG A 84 8.91 -6.64 2.70
N ASP A 85 8.85 -7.56 3.66
CA ASP A 85 8.87 -7.46 5.14
C ASP A 85 7.57 -7.05 5.85
#